data_AF-A0A432QX50-F1
#
_entry.id   AF-A0A432QX50-F1
#
_cell.length_a   1.000
_cell.length_b   1.000
_cell.length_c   1.000
_cell.angle_alpha   90.00
_cell.angle_beta   90.00
_cell.angle_gamma   90.00
#
_symmetry.space_group_name_H-M   'P 1'
#
loop_
_entity.id
_entity.type
_entity.pdbx_description
1 polymer ?
#
loop_
_entity_poly.entity_id
_entity_poly.type
_entity_poly.pdbx_seq_one_letter_code
_entity_poly.pdbx_strand_id
1 'polypeptide(L)'
;MRKVLLTSLVILLSSCFYSKEVKVSPERAEKVKEVATVAMSKLRGRLMKSFTSALGKGGFVGAVTFCSEKASEIEKEVNAELDGIKVTRVALKYRNPQHRPDDLDRKVLEFFEKRLKEGKLPPYYVTAVKKGGKVYYVYYQPIRVTPFCLNCHGDPAKMDRRVLEV
;
A
#
# COMPACT_ATOMS: atom_id res chain seq x y z
N MET A 1 2.84 -64.15 26.54
CA MET A 1 3.50 -62.84 26.71
C MET A 1 2.90 -61.87 25.69
N ARG A 2 2.10 -60.90 26.15
CA ARG A 2 1.36 -59.91 25.33
C ARG A 2 2.32 -58.89 24.72
N LYS A 3 2.33 -58.72 23.39
CA LYS A 3 2.92 -57.56 22.73
C LYS A 3 1.79 -56.60 22.38
N VAL A 4 1.70 -55.50 23.12
CA VAL A 4 0.79 -54.38 22.82
C VAL A 4 1.56 -53.44 21.89
N LEU A 5 1.17 -53.36 20.62
CA LEU A 5 1.64 -52.31 19.71
C LEU A 5 0.81 -51.05 19.97
N LEU A 6 1.41 -50.06 20.64
CA LEU A 6 0.89 -48.69 20.68
C LEU A 6 1.22 -48.02 19.34
N THR A 7 0.25 -47.91 18.44
CA THR A 7 0.33 -47.03 17.27
C THR A 7 -0.03 -45.61 17.70
N SER A 8 0.97 -44.74 17.84
CA SER A 8 0.79 -43.31 18.07
C SER A 8 0.16 -42.64 16.85
N LEU A 9 -1.11 -42.27 16.95
CA LEU A 9 -1.83 -41.44 15.99
C LEU A 9 -1.39 -39.98 16.17
N VAL A 10 -0.45 -39.52 15.35
CA VAL A 10 -0.05 -38.11 15.27
C VAL A 10 -1.14 -37.35 14.54
N ILE A 11 -2.04 -36.72 15.30
CA ILE A 11 -3.05 -35.79 14.77
C ILE A 11 -2.34 -34.47 14.45
N LEU A 12 -1.90 -34.34 13.19
CA LEU A 12 -1.44 -33.06 12.62
C LEU A 12 -2.65 -32.11 12.53
N LEU A 13 -2.88 -31.34 13.59
CA LEU A 13 -3.76 -30.18 13.57
C LEU A 13 -3.15 -29.10 12.67
N SER A 14 -3.35 -29.25 11.37
CA SER A 14 -3.11 -28.20 10.38
C SER A 14 -4.15 -27.12 10.61
N SER A 15 -3.84 -26.18 11.51
CA SER A 15 -4.59 -24.96 11.72
C SER A 15 -4.44 -24.07 10.49
N CYS A 16 -5.22 -24.39 9.46
CA CYS A 16 -5.59 -23.46 8.41
C CYS A 16 -6.15 -22.21 9.09
N PHE A 17 -5.31 -21.18 9.23
CA PHE A 17 -5.73 -19.82 9.53
C PHE A 17 -6.53 -19.31 8.33
N TYR A 18 -7.76 -19.80 8.21
CA TYR A 18 -8.71 -19.37 7.20
C TYR A 18 -9.21 -17.99 7.64
N SER A 19 -8.54 -16.93 7.20
CA SER A 19 -9.00 -15.57 7.42
C SER A 19 -10.31 -15.37 6.66
N LYS A 20 -11.44 -15.54 7.36
CA LYS A 20 -12.78 -15.35 6.80
C LYS A 20 -12.91 -13.91 6.30
N GLU A 21 -13.16 -13.75 5.00
CA GLU A 21 -13.43 -12.47 4.36
C GLU A 21 -14.62 -11.77 5.06
N VAL A 22 -14.42 -10.52 5.49
CA VAL A 22 -15.45 -9.74 6.17
C VAL A 22 -16.19 -8.92 5.12
N LYS A 23 -17.48 -9.19 4.91
CA LYS A 23 -18.31 -8.38 4.03
C LYS A 23 -18.47 -6.97 4.60
N VAL A 24 -18.23 -5.95 3.76
CA VAL A 24 -18.43 -4.53 4.10
C VAL A 24 -19.76 -4.08 3.50
N SER A 25 -20.67 -3.55 4.30
CA SER A 25 -21.93 -2.99 3.80
C SER A 25 -21.69 -1.66 3.06
N PRO A 26 -22.58 -1.25 2.13
CA PRO A 26 -22.44 0.03 1.42
C PRO A 26 -22.32 1.25 2.34
N GLU A 27 -23.17 1.32 3.38
CA GLU A 27 -23.13 2.39 4.38
C GLU A 27 -21.79 2.44 5.12
N ARG A 28 -21.26 1.27 5.51
CA ARG A 28 -19.95 1.18 6.17
C ARG A 28 -18.82 1.56 5.21
N ALA A 29 -18.91 1.18 3.94
CA ALA A 29 -17.92 1.54 2.93
C ALA A 29 -17.85 3.06 2.72
N GLU A 30 -18.98 3.75 2.70
CA GLU A 30 -19.02 5.20 2.55
C GLU A 30 -18.38 5.89 3.78
N LYS A 31 -18.71 5.45 4.99
CA LYS A 31 -18.07 5.96 6.22
C LYS A 31 -16.55 5.77 6.22
N VAL A 32 -16.09 4.60 5.77
CA VAL A 32 -14.65 4.30 5.65
C VAL A 32 -14.00 5.22 4.63
N LYS A 33 -14.65 5.46 3.47
CA LYS A 33 -14.16 6.35 2.44
C LYS A 33 -14.04 7.80 2.93
N GLU A 34 -15.01 8.33 3.66
CA GLU A 34 -14.96 9.68 4.22
C GLU A 34 -13.70 9.87 5.09
N VAL A 35 -13.49 8.98 6.06
CA VAL A 35 -12.35 9.04 6.98
C VAL A 35 -11.03 8.83 6.24
N ALA A 36 -10.95 7.82 5.37
CA ALA A 36 -9.73 7.49 4.64
C ALA A 36 -9.30 8.61 3.68
N THR A 37 -10.26 9.27 3.01
CA THR A 37 -9.95 10.34 2.04
C THR A 37 -9.28 11.54 2.73
N VAL A 38 -9.68 11.86 3.96
CA VAL A 38 -9.04 12.93 4.75
C VAL A 38 -7.59 12.57 5.08
N ALA A 39 -7.35 11.38 5.61
CA ALA A 39 -6.00 10.90 5.95
C ALA A 39 -5.08 10.83 4.72
N MET A 40 -5.59 10.30 3.60
CA MET A 40 -4.85 10.23 2.33
C MET A 40 -4.54 11.61 1.76
N SER A 41 -5.50 12.53 1.80
CA SER A 41 -5.30 13.91 1.32
C SER A 41 -4.25 14.65 2.13
N LYS A 42 -4.21 14.43 3.46
CA LYS A 42 -3.19 14.98 4.35
C LYS A 42 -1.79 14.49 3.97
N LEU A 43 -1.61 13.17 3.81
CA LEU A 43 -0.33 12.60 3.39
C LEU A 43 0.08 13.10 2.00
N ARG A 44 -0.84 13.03 1.03
CA ARG A 44 -0.61 13.47 -0.35
C ARG A 44 -0.22 14.94 -0.39
N GLY A 45 -0.91 15.80 0.33
CA GLY A 45 -0.66 17.24 0.36
C GLY A 45 0.75 17.57 0.86
N ARG A 46 1.18 16.98 1.98
CA ARG A 46 2.54 17.20 2.52
C ARG A 46 3.61 16.67 1.58
N LEU A 47 3.44 15.46 1.07
CA LEU A 47 4.38 14.87 0.12
C LEU A 47 4.49 15.71 -1.16
N MET A 48 3.36 16.13 -1.74
CA MET A 48 3.37 16.93 -2.95
C MET A 48 4.00 18.31 -2.74
N LYS A 49 3.75 18.97 -1.60
CA LYS A 49 4.38 20.26 -1.27
C LYS A 49 5.90 20.15 -1.20
N SER A 50 6.41 19.14 -0.50
CA SER A 50 7.85 18.95 -0.36
C SER A 50 8.49 18.46 -1.67
N PHE A 51 7.80 17.59 -2.41
CA PHE A 51 8.21 17.14 -3.74
C PHE A 51 8.32 18.31 -4.72
N THR A 52 7.31 19.18 -4.82
CA THR A 52 7.35 20.32 -5.75
C THR A 52 8.44 21.33 -5.37
N SER A 53 8.70 21.52 -4.08
CA SER A 53 9.82 22.35 -3.62
C SER A 53 11.17 21.77 -4.02
N ALA A 54 11.39 20.47 -3.80
CA ALA A 54 12.62 19.78 -4.17
C ALA A 54 12.84 19.77 -5.69
N LEU A 55 11.77 19.52 -6.45
CA LEU A 55 11.77 19.60 -7.91
C LEU A 55 12.15 21.00 -8.42
N GLY A 56 11.60 22.05 -7.81
CA GLY A 56 11.91 23.44 -8.21
C GLY A 56 13.35 23.86 -7.92
N LYS A 57 13.98 23.33 -6.86
CA LYS A 57 15.35 23.69 -6.46
C LYS A 57 16.42 22.86 -7.17
N GLY A 58 16.17 21.58 -7.39
CA GLY A 58 17.19 20.62 -7.84
C GLY A 58 16.77 19.75 -9.03
N GLY A 59 15.66 20.09 -9.69
CA GLY A 59 15.10 19.29 -10.77
C GLY A 59 14.76 17.86 -10.32
N PHE A 60 14.79 16.91 -11.24
CA PHE A 60 14.48 15.52 -10.94
C PHE A 60 15.47 14.86 -9.96
N VAL A 61 16.75 15.26 -9.99
CA VAL A 61 17.76 14.78 -9.03
C VAL A 61 17.34 15.15 -7.60
N GLY A 62 17.07 16.43 -7.36
CA GLY A 62 16.61 16.89 -6.03
C GLY A 62 15.28 16.26 -5.61
N ALA A 63 14.37 16.03 -6.55
CA ALA A 63 13.11 15.36 -6.28
C ALA A 63 13.31 13.90 -5.84
N VAL A 64 14.25 13.16 -6.45
CA VAL A 64 14.58 11.78 -6.06
C VAL A 64 15.28 11.75 -4.71
N THR A 65 16.24 12.65 -4.44
CA THR A 65 16.90 12.77 -3.12
C THR A 65 15.88 13.02 -2.01
N PHE A 66 14.95 13.94 -2.23
CA PHE A 66 13.84 14.16 -1.28
C PHE A 66 13.00 12.87 -1.09
N CYS A 67 12.69 12.17 -2.18
CA CYS A 67 11.87 10.97 -2.12
C CYS A 67 12.56 9.77 -1.45
N SER A 68 13.90 9.68 -1.50
CA SER A 68 14.67 8.62 -0.82
C SER A 68 14.86 8.93 0.66
N GLU A 69 15.10 10.18 1.03
CA GLU A 69 15.45 10.56 2.40
C GLU A 69 14.25 10.98 3.25
N LYS A 70 13.33 11.78 2.71
CA LYS A 70 12.34 12.54 3.51
C LYS A 70 10.91 12.08 3.37
N ALA A 71 10.56 11.40 2.28
CA ALA A 71 9.17 10.97 2.06
C ALA A 71 8.64 10.02 3.15
N SER A 72 9.50 9.17 3.73
CA SER A 72 9.13 8.25 4.82
C SER A 72 8.98 8.97 6.17
N GLU A 73 9.73 10.06 6.40
CA GLU A 73 9.59 10.89 7.61
C GLU A 73 8.22 11.58 7.62
N ILE A 74 7.82 12.21 6.51
CA ILE A 74 6.49 12.82 6.36
C ILE A 74 5.37 11.81 6.59
N GLU A 75 5.53 10.58 6.10
CA GLU A 75 4.55 9.52 6.33
C GLU A 75 4.43 9.15 7.81
N LYS A 76 5.55 9.09 8.55
CA LYS A 76 5.55 8.86 10.00
C LYS A 76 4.88 10.02 10.74
N GLU A 77 5.23 11.26 10.41
CA GLU A 77 4.64 12.47 11.01
C GLU A 77 3.12 12.52 10.81
N VAL A 78 2.65 12.28 9.57
CA VAL A 78 1.21 12.27 9.29
C VAL A 78 0.52 11.17 10.09
N ASN A 79 1.09 9.98 10.17
CA ASN A 79 0.51 8.89 10.96
C ASN A 79 0.53 9.18 12.47
N ALA A 80 1.51 9.90 12.99
CA ALA A 80 1.55 10.30 14.41
C ALA A 80 0.43 11.31 14.77
N GLU A 81 -0.06 12.06 13.79
CA GLU A 81 -1.17 13.01 13.96
C GLU A 81 -2.56 12.40 13.68
N LEU A 82 -2.62 11.12 13.31
CA LEU A 82 -3.87 10.42 13.01
C LEU A 82 -4.25 9.53 14.19
N ASP A 83 -5.51 9.60 14.60
CA ASP A 83 -6.06 8.73 15.64
C ASP A 83 -6.87 7.59 15.02
N GLY A 84 -6.62 6.36 15.47
CA GLY A 84 -7.34 5.16 15.02
C GLY A 84 -7.18 4.75 13.55
N ILE A 85 -6.37 5.46 12.75
CA ILE A 85 -6.13 5.18 11.34
C ILE A 85 -4.64 5.27 10.99
N LYS A 86 -4.21 4.41 10.05
CA LYS A 86 -2.88 4.47 9.44
C LYS A 86 -3.03 4.67 7.94
N VAL A 87 -2.23 5.57 7.38
CA VAL A 87 -2.10 5.81 5.94
C VAL A 87 -0.70 5.42 5.48
N THR A 88 -0.61 4.73 4.34
CA THR A 88 0.66 4.31 3.73
C THR A 88 0.52 4.29 2.21
N ARG A 89 1.64 4.14 1.51
CA ARG A 89 1.69 3.84 0.08
C ARG A 89 2.26 2.44 -0.12
N VAL A 90 1.71 1.71 -1.09
CA VAL A 90 2.20 0.38 -1.48
C VAL A 90 2.27 0.29 -2.99
N ALA A 91 3.19 -0.52 -3.51
CA ALA A 91 3.36 -0.72 -4.94
C ALA A 91 3.90 -2.10 -5.26
N LEU A 92 3.49 -2.69 -6.39
CA LEU A 92 4.04 -3.96 -6.87
C LEU A 92 5.54 -3.84 -7.16
N LYS A 93 5.96 -2.70 -7.72
CA LYS A 93 7.35 -2.29 -7.91
C LYS A 93 7.66 -1.16 -6.92
N TYR A 94 8.08 -1.52 -5.72
CA TYR A 94 8.39 -0.58 -4.65
C TYR A 94 9.87 -0.18 -4.67
N ARG A 95 10.16 1.09 -4.43
CA ARG A 95 11.53 1.60 -4.20
C ARG A 95 11.92 1.49 -2.74
N ASN A 96 11.00 1.82 -1.83
CA ASN A 96 11.20 1.66 -0.39
C ASN A 96 10.67 0.28 0.06
N PRO A 97 11.49 -0.59 0.67
CA PRO A 97 11.05 -1.88 1.21
C PRO A 97 9.89 -1.81 2.22
N GLN A 98 9.70 -0.68 2.90
CA GLN A 98 8.56 -0.46 3.82
C GLN A 98 7.23 -0.33 3.09
N HIS A 99 7.24 -0.05 1.79
CA HIS A 99 6.08 0.05 0.91
C HIS A 99 5.84 -1.23 0.11
N ARG A 100 6.51 -2.33 0.50
CA ARG A 100 6.24 -3.65 -0.05
C ARG A 100 4.82 -4.08 0.33
N PRO A 101 3.98 -4.48 -0.64
CA PRO A 101 2.61 -4.90 -0.38
C PRO A 101 2.59 -6.21 0.41
N ASP A 102 1.65 -6.32 1.35
CA ASP A 102 1.25 -7.61 1.90
C ASP A 102 0.33 -8.38 0.92
N ASP A 103 -0.18 -9.55 1.33
CA ASP A 103 -1.03 -10.38 0.47
C ASP A 103 -2.35 -9.70 0.08
N LEU A 104 -2.92 -8.87 0.96
CA LEU A 104 -4.14 -8.12 0.66
C LEU A 104 -3.83 -6.98 -0.31
N ASP A 105 -2.79 -6.20 -0.01
CA ASP A 105 -2.33 -5.10 -0.86
C ASP A 105 -2.04 -5.58 -2.28
N ARG A 106 -1.33 -6.71 -2.41
CA ARG A 106 -0.98 -7.30 -3.70
C ARG A 106 -2.23 -7.66 -4.51
N LYS A 107 -3.20 -8.35 -3.89
CA LYS A 107 -4.46 -8.72 -4.55
C LYS A 107 -5.22 -7.49 -5.05
N VAL A 108 -5.29 -6.42 -4.25
CA VAL A 108 -5.97 -5.18 -4.63
C VAL A 108 -5.20 -4.42 -5.72
N LEU A 109 -3.87 -4.39 -5.66
CA LEU A 109 -3.03 -3.78 -6.70
C LEU A 109 -3.18 -4.51 -8.05
N GLU A 110 -3.17 -5.85 -8.05
CA GLU A 110 -3.39 -6.67 -9.25
C GLU A 110 -4.80 -6.51 -9.80
N PHE A 111 -5.80 -6.42 -8.92
CA PHE A 111 -7.16 -6.05 -9.30
C PHE A 111 -7.20 -4.69 -10.00
N PHE A 112 -6.60 -3.64 -9.42
CA PHE A 112 -6.54 -2.33 -10.06
C PHE A 112 -5.79 -2.37 -11.40
N GLU A 113 -4.69 -3.11 -11.51
CA GLU A 113 -3.94 -3.26 -12.75
C GLU A 113 -4.80 -3.89 -13.85
N LYS A 114 -5.51 -4.97 -13.54
CA LYS A 114 -6.46 -5.62 -14.46
C LYS A 114 -7.56 -4.64 -14.89
N ARG A 115 -8.19 -3.95 -13.94
CA ARG A 115 -9.27 -3.00 -14.22
C ARG A 115 -8.81 -1.80 -15.03
N LEU A 116 -7.57 -1.35 -14.85
CA LEU A 116 -6.96 -0.31 -15.66
C LEU A 116 -6.80 -0.75 -17.11
N LYS A 117 -6.31 -1.98 -17.36
CA LYS A 117 -6.18 -2.56 -18.72
C LYS A 117 -7.53 -2.70 -19.43
N GLU A 118 -8.59 -2.95 -18.67
CA GLU A 118 -9.97 -3.04 -19.19
C GLU A 118 -10.64 -1.67 -19.40
N GLY A 119 -9.99 -0.55 -19.05
CA GLY A 119 -10.60 0.78 -19.10
C GLY A 119 -11.68 1.01 -18.04
N LYS A 120 -11.72 0.18 -16.98
CA LYS A 120 -12.76 0.15 -15.95
C LYS A 120 -12.18 0.27 -14.53
N LEU A 121 -11.11 1.05 -14.37
CA LEU A 121 -10.45 1.29 -13.09
C LEU A 121 -11.43 1.97 -12.12
N PRO A 122 -11.83 1.32 -11.02
CA PRO A 122 -12.64 1.98 -10.01
C PRO A 122 -11.85 3.08 -9.29
N PRO A 123 -12.52 4.14 -8.80
CA PRO A 123 -11.86 5.25 -8.11
C PRO A 123 -11.26 4.85 -6.76
N TYR A 124 -11.76 3.78 -6.15
CA TYR A 124 -11.28 3.22 -4.88
C TYR A 124 -11.77 1.77 -4.71
N TYR A 125 -11.28 1.10 -3.66
CA TYR A 125 -11.74 -0.21 -3.21
C TYR A 125 -11.77 -0.25 -1.68
N VAL A 126 -12.84 -0.79 -1.09
CA VAL A 126 -12.98 -0.94 0.36
C VAL A 126 -13.13 -2.42 0.70
N THR A 127 -12.38 -2.86 1.70
CA THR A 127 -12.45 -4.22 2.24
C THR A 127 -12.25 -4.20 3.75
N ALA A 128 -12.35 -5.36 4.39
CA ALA A 128 -12.07 -5.51 5.79
C ALA A 128 -11.41 -6.86 6.10
N VAL A 129 -10.51 -6.84 7.08
CA VAL A 129 -9.79 -8.01 7.57
C VAL A 129 -9.99 -8.18 9.07
N LYS A 130 -10.13 -9.42 9.52
CA LYS A 130 -10.16 -9.75 10.94
C LYS A 130 -8.75 -10.08 11.42
N LYS A 131 -8.22 -9.31 12.37
CA LYS A 131 -6.90 -9.53 12.99
C LYS A 131 -7.06 -9.45 14.51
N GLY A 132 -6.60 -10.47 15.25
CA GLY A 132 -6.67 -10.47 16.72
C GLY A 132 -8.08 -10.24 17.29
N GLY A 133 -9.10 -10.84 16.68
CA GLY A 133 -10.50 -10.67 17.10
C GLY A 133 -11.16 -9.36 16.68
N LYS A 134 -10.39 -8.36 16.23
CA LYS A 134 -10.89 -7.04 15.78
C LYS A 134 -11.04 -7.00 14.26
N VAL A 135 -12.00 -6.21 13.78
CA VAL A 135 -12.19 -5.93 12.35
C VAL A 135 -11.47 -4.64 12.00
N TYR A 136 -10.62 -4.70 10.98
CA TYR A 136 -9.91 -3.55 10.41
C TYR A 136 -10.47 -3.29 9.02
N TYR A 137 -10.93 -2.08 8.76
CA TYR A 137 -11.34 -1.66 7.43
C TYR A 137 -10.13 -1.11 6.68
N VAL A 138 -10.03 -1.44 5.41
CA VAL A 138 -8.95 -0.98 4.54
C VAL A 138 -9.55 -0.32 3.32
N TYR A 139 -9.10 0.90 3.06
CA TYR A 139 -9.47 1.70 1.91
C TYR A 139 -8.24 1.83 1.00
N TYR A 140 -8.45 1.55 -0.28
CA TYR A 140 -7.43 1.68 -1.31
C TYR A 140 -7.88 2.69 -2.35
N GLN A 141 -7.00 3.62 -2.71
CA GLN A 141 -7.19 4.52 -3.85
C GLN A 141 -6.01 4.37 -4.81
N PRO A 142 -6.25 4.03 -6.09
CA PRO A 142 -5.18 3.83 -7.06
C PRO A 142 -4.47 5.14 -7.39
N ILE A 143 -3.13 5.10 -7.41
CA ILE A 143 -2.29 6.20 -7.92
C ILE A 143 -1.96 5.89 -9.37
N ARG A 144 -2.46 6.72 -10.29
CA ARG A 144 -2.21 6.57 -11.73
C ARG A 144 -0.87 7.22 -12.09
N VAL A 145 -0.02 6.46 -12.76
CA VAL A 145 1.23 6.95 -13.35
C VAL A 145 0.90 7.77 -14.60
N THR A 146 1.46 8.97 -14.69
CA THR A 146 1.39 9.83 -15.87
C THR A 146 2.77 9.92 -16.53
N PRO A 147 2.90 10.45 -17.76
CA PRO A 147 4.20 10.59 -18.41
C PRO A 147 5.23 11.34 -17.57
N PHE A 148 4.81 12.35 -16.79
CA PHE A 148 5.67 13.08 -15.89
C PHE A 148 6.34 12.18 -14.84
N CYS A 149 5.61 11.20 -14.29
CA CYS A 149 6.15 10.25 -13.31
C CYS A 149 7.28 9.39 -13.89
N LEU A 150 7.28 9.15 -15.20
CA LEU A 150 8.22 8.25 -15.87
C LEU A 150 9.65 8.82 -15.95
N ASN A 151 9.84 10.12 -15.68
CA ASN A 151 11.17 10.73 -15.57
C ASN A 151 12.01 10.12 -14.43
N CYS A 152 11.36 9.51 -13.42
CA CYS A 152 12.05 8.84 -12.30
C CYS A 152 11.51 7.42 -11.99
N HIS A 153 10.35 7.05 -12.53
CA HIS A 153 9.69 5.75 -12.25
C HIS A 153 9.44 4.90 -13.51
N GLY A 154 9.97 5.31 -14.67
CA GLY A 154 9.87 4.61 -15.94
C GLY A 154 11.01 3.60 -16.22
N ASP A 155 11.38 3.52 -17.49
CA ASP A 155 12.51 2.70 -17.97
C ASP A 155 13.84 3.42 -17.67
N PRO A 156 14.76 2.82 -16.88
CA PRO A 156 16.06 3.44 -16.56
C PRO A 156 16.86 3.84 -17.79
N ALA A 157 16.73 3.12 -18.92
CA ALA A 157 17.43 3.47 -20.16
C ALA A 157 16.95 4.80 -20.78
N LYS A 158 15.78 5.29 -20.36
CA LYS A 158 15.16 6.53 -20.84
C LYS A 158 15.18 7.67 -19.81
N MET A 159 15.70 7.42 -18.62
CA MET A 159 15.82 8.44 -17.57
C MET A 159 17.12 9.24 -17.72
N ASP A 160 17.12 10.44 -17.17
CA ASP A 160 18.36 11.19 -16.96
C ASP A 160 19.31 10.36 -16.07
N ARG A 161 20.55 10.16 -16.51
CA ARG A 161 21.52 9.33 -15.78
C ARG A 161 21.75 9.82 -14.35
N ARG A 162 21.69 11.15 -14.13
CA ARG A 162 21.86 11.76 -12.81
C ARG A 162 20.76 11.37 -11.83
N VAL A 163 19.58 10.98 -12.32
CA VAL A 163 18.47 10.48 -11.49
C VAL A 163 18.75 9.06 -11.00
N LEU A 164 19.54 8.27 -11.74
CA LEU A 164 19.88 6.89 -11.40
C LEU A 164 21.06 6.79 -10.41
N GLU A 165 21.78 7.89 -10.20
CA GLU A 165 22.98 7.98 -9.36
C GLU A 165 22.66 8.47 -7.93
N VAL A 166 21.38 8.72 -7.62
CA VAL A 166 20.86 9.14 -6.30
C VAL A 166 20.28 7.95 -5.54
#